data_AF-A0AA35EFI6-F1
#
_entry.id   AF-A0AA35EFI6-F1
#
_cell.length_a   1.000
_cell.length_b   1.000
_cell.length_c   1.000
_cell.angle_alpha   90.00
_cell.angle_beta   90.00
_cell.angle_gamma   90.00
#
_symmetry.space_group_name_H-M   'P 1'
#
loop_
_entity.id
_entity.type
_entity.pdbx_description
1 polymer ?
#
loop_
_entity_poly.entity_id
_entity_poly.type
_entity_poly.pdbx_seq_one_letter_code
_entity_poly.pdbx_strand_id
1 'polypeptide(L)' 'MSHSSSRRKVLDIEGLLVHRASHARSCANHVANRLGITRSELLMKVEKETGASLISPLTEDELMKAFHYMENL' A
#
# COMPACT_ATOMS: atom_id res chain seq x y z
N MET A 1 -2.47 3.76 14.86
CA MET A 1 -1.46 2.80 14.34
C MET A 1 -0.34 3.61 13.69
N SER A 2 0.93 3.33 13.97
CA SER A 2 2.05 4.03 13.30
C SER A 2 2.30 3.45 11.91
N HIS A 3 2.87 4.27 11.00
CA HIS A 3 3.28 3.83 9.66
C HIS A 3 4.26 2.65 9.74
N SER A 4 5.26 2.72 10.62
CA SER A 4 6.24 1.65 10.83
C SER A 4 5.62 0.31 11.27
N SER A 5 4.58 0.35 12.11
CA SER A 5 3.87 -0.86 12.53
C SER A 5 3.05 -1.44 11.37
N SER A 6 2.33 -0.61 10.62
CA SER A 6 1.57 -1.07 9.45
C SER A 6 2.51 -1.65 8.39
N ARG A 7 3.61 -0.98 8.07
CA ARG A 7 4.64 -1.44 7.14
C ARG A 7 5.17 -2.83 7.49
N ARG A 8 5.50 -3.07 8.77
CA ARG A 8 5.95 -4.38 9.23
C ARG A 8 4.92 -5.48 8.95
N LYS A 9 3.63 -5.19 9.16
CA LYS A 9 2.54 -6.14 8.91
C LYS A 9 2.22 -6.35 7.43
N VAL A 10 2.60 -5.44 6.54
CA VAL A 10 2.51 -5.68 5.08
C VAL A 10 3.54 -6.71 4.64
N LEU A 11 4.74 -6.64 5.22
CA LEU A 11 5.88 -7.50 4.91
C LEU A 11 5.83 -8.87 5.61
N ASP A 12 4.81 -9.11 6.42
CA ASP A 12 4.59 -10.38 7.12
C ASP A 12 3.98 -11.41 6.16
N ILE A 13 4.83 -12.30 5.64
CA ILE A 13 4.46 -13.30 4.62
C ILE A 13 3.48 -14.35 5.19
N GLU A 14 3.48 -14.58 6.50
CA GLU A 14 2.54 -15.50 7.16
C GLU A 14 1.12 -14.90 7.26
N GLY A 15 0.98 -13.59 7.08
CA GLY A 15 -0.30 -12.89 7.13
C GLY A 15 -1.15 -13.11 5.88
N LEU A 16 -2.47 -13.24 6.08
CA LEU A 16 -3.43 -13.29 4.96
C LEU A 16 -3.31 -12.04 4.08
N LEU A 17 -3.36 -12.23 2.76
CA LEU A 17 -3.23 -11.16 1.75
C LEU A 17 -4.15 -9.97 2.04
N VAL A 18 -5.41 -10.24 2.42
CA VAL A 18 -6.40 -9.19 2.73
C VAL A 18 -6.02 -8.34 3.95
N HIS A 19 -5.39 -8.94 4.96
CA HIS A 19 -4.92 -8.22 6.14
C HIS A 19 -3.70 -7.36 5.79
N ARG A 20 -2.75 -7.93 5.03
CA ARG A 20 -1.58 -7.20 4.51
C ARG A 20 -2.00 -6.01 3.64
N ALA A 21 -2.97 -6.19 2.74
CA ALA A 21 -3.53 -5.11 1.92
C ALA A 21 -4.20 -4.01 2.77
N SER A 22 -4.90 -4.39 3.85
CA SER A 22 -5.44 -3.42 4.81
C SER A 22 -4.33 -2.58 5.46
N HIS A 23 -3.23 -3.20 5.86
CA HIS A 23 -2.07 -2.51 6.42
C HIS A 23 -1.37 -1.61 5.38
N ALA A 24 -1.28 -2.03 4.12
CA ALA A 24 -0.73 -1.22 3.05
C ALA A 24 -1.57 0.05 2.82
N ARG A 25 -2.90 -0.08 2.82
CA ARG A 25 -3.83 1.06 2.76
C ARG A 25 -3.73 2.01 3.96
N SER A 26 -3.34 1.49 5.13
CA SER A 26 -3.03 2.33 6.29
C SER A 26 -1.73 3.11 6.09
N CYS A 27 -0.73 2.55 5.40
CA CYS A 27 0.51 3.25 5.05
C CYS A 27 0.25 4.37 4.03
N ALA A 28 -0.68 4.15 3.10
CA ALA A 28 -1.07 5.15 2.10
C ALA A 28 -1.48 6.51 2.70
N ASN A 29 -2.12 6.53 3.87
CA ASN A 29 -2.45 7.79 4.56
C ASN A 29 -1.19 8.61 4.89
N HIS A 30 -0.14 7.96 5.38
CA HIS A 30 1.10 8.63 5.74
C HIS A 30 1.81 9.19 4.51
N VAL A 31 1.91 8.39 3.44
CA VAL A 31 2.53 8.80 2.18
C VAL A 31 1.73 9.94 1.51
N ALA A 32 0.41 9.83 1.47
CA ALA A 32 -0.45 10.88 0.92
C ALA A 32 -0.27 12.22 1.64
N ASN A 33 -0.24 12.19 2.99
CA ASN A 33 0.04 13.37 3.80
C ASN A 33 1.44 13.95 3.53
N ARG A 34 2.47 13.11 3.37
CA ARG A 34 3.84 13.54 3.03
C ARG A 34 3.89 14.25 1.67
N LEU A 35 3.12 13.76 0.70
CA LEU A 35 3.08 14.29 -0.66
C LEU A 35 2.11 15.48 -0.84
N GLY A 36 1.30 15.80 0.18
CA GLY A 36 0.29 16.85 0.09
C GLY A 36 -0.87 16.53 -0.86
N ILE A 37 -1.16 15.23 -1.09
CA ILE A 37 -2.27 14.77 -1.93
C ILE A 37 -3.28 13.97 -1.11
N THR A 38 -4.47 13.71 -1.65
CA THR A 38 -5.44 12.84 -1.00
C THR A 38 -5.05 11.37 -1.11
N ARG A 39 -5.53 10.56 -0.16
CA ARG A 39 -5.34 9.09 -0.22
C ARG A 39 -5.91 8.49 -1.51
N SER A 40 -7.05 8.98 -2.00
CA SER A 40 -7.66 8.47 -3.23
C SER A 40 -6.78 8.75 -4.46
N GLU A 41 -6.22 9.96 -4.56
CA GLU A 41 -5.27 10.31 -5.63
C GLU A 41 -4.02 9.43 -5.59
N LEU A 42 -3.47 9.19 -4.39
CA LEU A 42 -2.33 8.28 -4.23
C LEU A 42 -2.66 6.87 -4.71
N LEU A 43 -3.81 6.32 -4.30
CA LEU A 43 -4.22 4.97 -4.70
C LEU A 43 -4.41 4.86 -6.23
N MET A 44 -5.08 5.86 -6.84
CA MET A 44 -5.21 5.92 -8.30
C MET A 44 -3.86 6.04 -9.01
N LYS A 45 -2.92 6.83 -8.46
CA LYS A 45 -1.57 6.96 -9.01
C LYS A 45 -0.82 5.63 -8.93
N VAL A 46 -0.85 4.93 -7.80
CA VAL A 46 -0.21 3.62 -7.65
C VAL A 46 -0.75 2.63 -8.68
N GLU A 47 -2.07 2.52 -8.79
CA GLU A 47 -2.71 1.60 -9.73
C GLU A 47 -2.41 1.94 -11.18
N LYS A 48 -2.46 3.23 -11.55
CA LYS A 48 -2.14 3.71 -12.91
C LYS A 48 -0.68 3.41 -13.31
N GLU A 49 0.27 3.58 -12.40
CA GLU A 49 1.71 3.54 -12.71
C GLU A 49 2.27 2.12 -12.60
N THR A 50 1.68 1.27 -11.75
CA THR A 50 2.15 -0.10 -11.52
C THR A 50 1.28 -1.16 -12.18
N GLY A 51 0.04 -0.83 -12.55
CA GLY A 51 -0.99 -1.79 -12.94
C GLY A 51 -1.46 -2.70 -11.80
N ALA A 52 -1.14 -2.36 -10.55
CA ALA A 52 -1.39 -3.19 -9.37
C ALA A 52 -2.19 -2.41 -8.31
N SER A 53 -3.20 -3.05 -7.71
CA SER A 53 -4.10 -2.39 -6.76
C SER A 53 -3.71 -2.65 -5.30
N LEU A 54 -3.62 -1.58 -4.50
CA LEU A 54 -3.56 -1.69 -3.03
C LEU A 54 -4.94 -1.93 -2.39
N ILE A 55 -6.03 -1.72 -3.14
CA ILE A 55 -7.40 -1.88 -2.64
C ILE A 55 -7.81 -3.35 -2.65
N SER A 56 -7.55 -4.02 -3.76
CA SER A 56 -7.94 -5.41 -4.01
C SER A 56 -6.85 -6.14 -4.78
N PRO A 57 -5.65 -6.32 -4.20
CA PRO A 57 -4.62 -7.13 -4.83
C PRO A 57 -5.10 -8.57 -4.94
N LEU A 58 -4.88 -9.19 -6.11
CA LEU A 58 -5.23 -10.59 -6.37
C LEU A 58 -4.10 -11.55 -5.98
N THR A 59 -2.87 -11.04 -5.96
CA THR A 59 -1.67 -11.82 -5.65
C THR A 59 -0.74 -11.09 -4.69
N GLU A 60 0.17 -11.83 -4.06
CA GLU A 60 1.23 -11.24 -3.27
C GLU A 60 2.15 -10.33 -4.11
N ASP A 61 2.51 -10.76 -5.32
CA ASP A 61 3.36 -9.97 -6.21
C ASP A 61 2.72 -8.61 -6.54
N GLU A 62 1.41 -8.61 -6.82
CA GLU A 62 0.66 -7.38 -7.06
C GLU A 62 0.66 -6.45 -5.84
N LEU A 63 0.38 -6.99 -4.64
CA LEU A 63 0.43 -6.21 -3.41
C LEU A 63 1.82 -5.62 -3.18
N MET A 64 2.88 -6.42 -3.35
CA MET A 64 4.25 -5.99 -3.08
C MET A 64 4.73 -4.96 -4.11
N LYS A 65 4.42 -5.15 -5.39
CA LYS A 65 4.71 -4.18 -6.46
C LYS A 65 4.07 -2.82 -6.16
N ALA A 66 2.77 -2.80 -5.87
CA ALA A 66 2.03 -1.59 -5.57
C ALA A 66 2.54 -0.92 -4.27
N PHE A 67 2.81 -1.72 -3.24
CA PHE A 67 3.28 -1.24 -1.94
C PHE A 67 4.69 -0.62 -2.03
N HIS A 68 5.62 -1.28 -2.71
CA HIS A 68 6.98 -0.76 -2.87
C HIS A 68 7.03 0.50 -3.70
N TYR A 69 6.24 0.58 -4.78
CA TYR A 69 6.11 1.81 -5.55
C TYR A 69 5.60 2.95 -4.66
N MET A 70 4.52 2.74 -3.91
CA MET A 70 3.94 3.74 -3.02
C MET A 70 4.94 4.24 -1.95
N GLU A 71 5.71 3.35 -1.32
CA GLU A 71 6.68 3.73 -0.28
C GLU A 71 7.83 4.60 -0.82
N ASN A 72 8.15 4.45 -2.12
CA ASN A 72 9.21 5.18 -2.81
C ASN A 72 8.76 6.54 -3.39
N LEU A 73 7.47 6.91 -3.27
CA LEU A 73 6.95 8.23 -3.66
C LEU A 73 7.15 9.27 -2.57
#